data_AF-A0A928ZGU8-F1
#
_entry.id   AF-A0A928ZGU8-F1
#
_cell.length_a   1.000
_cell.length_b   1.000
_cell.length_c   1.000
_cell.angle_alpha   90.00
_cell.angle_beta   90.00
_cell.angle_gamma   90.00
#
_symmetry.space_group_name_H-M   'P 1'
#
loop_
_entity.id
_entity.type
_entity.pdbx_description
1 polymer ?
#
loop_
_entity_poly.entity_id
_entity_poly.type
_entity_poly.pdbx_seq_one_letter_code
_entity_poly.pdbx_strand_id
1 'polypeptide(L)'
;MVDIKKGSNHKLLGAGRSGQVFLVNTPDGNIARKIFFEDKIANLIHYFFFGVPNPYVWNQNALSCAYYRRKILKKLVSFWFDSQLRVADAFQMGWNEEFQAYQLDTEFIQGRHVSLHQPFTPTQGQSQELHELVHTIMIPLQKKLIQSGFDGLVWQAGRGSPTALNNFLLESHTAGKYVFVCIDLESGVPALFPLNILTLFSFYLPKSFQHKDALFDNVDINKLKQYLFEYKLTLQNKIGIQDYLEILEYVEELEYHQRKWKSVKRFHRSIQYQLHKCYISEQQANWYSQYPVIWYVRELVRLICLSLKLFIIELPLKIFNKLTKISYLILLKQFYKFIFSQRYRLKIAKDYVSKRIENWQQRKQLTNEEADYLLARLSSENASAYLNDFGVHLGIKGFVKIWEILLVPLLYSAGLINEIILIIWLAIGGPAYRTIYTSYRMMQEAQAGREIPWIALIVGLIPTFGTLAYPCQVIYSATGKRSKLAQFIVYDFFTRLGAKIPAWGGEDTLTEHFFNNCANKIVRWFKTGT
;
A
#
# COMPACT_ATOMS: atom_id res chain seq x y z
N MET A 1 -7.19 15.31 1.18
CA MET A 1 -7.79 14.79 -0.05
C MET A 1 -8.44 15.98 -0.71
N VAL A 2 -7.72 16.59 -1.65
CA VAL A 2 -8.31 17.56 -2.56
C VAL A 2 -9.13 16.71 -3.53
N ASP A 3 -10.44 16.93 -3.56
CA ASP A 3 -11.31 16.32 -4.57
C ASP A 3 -10.92 16.92 -5.92
N ILE A 4 -10.31 16.09 -6.77
CA ILE A 4 -9.90 16.48 -8.11
C ILE A 4 -11.17 16.66 -8.95
N LYS A 5 -11.40 17.88 -9.45
CA LYS A 5 -12.42 18.15 -10.46
C LYS A 5 -12.08 17.33 -11.71
N LYS A 6 -13.03 16.50 -12.16
CA LYS A 6 -13.00 15.69 -13.39
C LYS A 6 -12.89 16.55 -14.67
N GLY A 7 -11.79 17.26 -14.87
CA GLY A 7 -11.65 18.24 -15.96
C GLY A 7 -10.42 18.11 -16.86
N SER A 8 -9.44 17.26 -16.55
CA SER A 8 -8.23 17.11 -17.40
C SER A 8 -8.12 15.71 -17.98
N ASN A 9 -7.49 15.57 -19.16
CA ASN A 9 -7.20 14.34 -19.91
C ASN A 9 -6.27 13.35 -19.15
N HIS A 10 -6.34 13.32 -17.83
CA HIS A 10 -5.44 12.61 -16.94
C HIS A 10 -6.21 11.53 -16.19
N LYS A 11 -5.92 10.26 -16.49
CA LYS A 11 -6.47 9.13 -15.72
C LYS A 11 -5.51 8.81 -14.58
N LEU A 12 -5.98 8.90 -13.33
CA LEU A 12 -5.20 8.49 -12.17
C LEU A 12 -4.90 6.98 -12.28
N LEU A 13 -3.62 6.63 -12.26
CA LEU A 13 -3.13 5.25 -12.28
C LEU A 13 -2.90 4.72 -10.87
N GLY A 14 -2.38 5.55 -9.96
CA GLY A 14 -2.10 5.15 -8.59
C GLY A 14 -1.75 6.32 -7.69
N ALA A 15 -1.86 6.12 -6.38
CA ALA A 15 -1.52 7.11 -5.37
C ALA A 15 -0.66 6.45 -4.28
N GLY A 16 0.57 6.94 -4.11
CA GLY A 16 1.51 6.52 -3.08
C GLY A 16 1.79 7.63 -2.06
N ARG A 17 2.76 7.37 -1.18
CA ARG A 17 3.21 8.34 -0.17
C ARG A 17 4.09 9.46 -0.73
N SER A 18 4.78 9.19 -1.83
CA SER A 18 5.63 10.17 -2.52
C SER A 18 4.84 11.04 -3.50
N GLY A 19 3.70 10.57 -4.02
CA GLY A 19 2.94 11.31 -5.02
C GLY A 19 1.81 10.50 -5.66
N GLN A 20 1.15 11.12 -6.64
CA GLN A 20 0.13 10.50 -7.48
C GLN A 20 0.65 10.35 -8.90
N VAL A 21 0.28 9.25 -9.56
CA VAL A 21 0.71 8.94 -10.92
C VAL A 21 -0.49 8.99 -11.85
N PHE A 22 -0.36 9.76 -12.93
CA PHE A 22 -1.39 9.96 -13.95
C PHE A 22 -0.92 9.41 -15.29
N LEU A 23 -1.84 8.80 -16.02
CA LEU A 23 -1.67 8.50 -17.44
C LEU A 23 -1.89 9.79 -18.23
N VAL A 24 -0.91 10.16 -19.04
CA VAL A 24 -1.00 11.30 -19.96
C VAL A 24 -0.77 10.78 -21.37
N ASN A 25 -1.70 11.09 -22.28
CA ASN A 25 -1.57 10.77 -23.69
C ASN A 25 -0.82 11.92 -24.36
N THR A 26 0.36 11.65 -24.91
CA THR A 26 1.13 12.58 -25.75
C THR A 26 1.08 12.12 -27.21
N PRO A 27 1.45 12.98 -28.19
CA PRO A 27 1.54 12.58 -29.59
C PRO A 27 2.48 11.38 -29.82
N ASP A 28 3.54 11.27 -29.02
CA ASP A 28 4.55 10.22 -29.11
C ASP A 28 4.17 8.93 -28.35
N GLY A 29 3.01 8.92 -27.68
CA GLY A 29 2.49 7.76 -26.95
C GLY A 29 2.02 8.09 -25.53
N ASN A 30 1.82 7.05 -24.74
CA ASN A 30 1.37 7.21 -23.36
C ASN A 30 2.56 7.37 -22.42
N ILE A 31 2.51 8.33 -21.51
CA ILE A 31 3.49 8.53 -20.45
C ILE A 31 2.83 8.43 -19.07
N ALA A 32 3.62 8.04 -18.07
CA ALA A 32 3.24 8.06 -16.67
C ALA A 32 3.84 9.28 -15.99
N ARG A 33 2.99 10.25 -15.63
CA ARG A 33 3.38 11.48 -14.93
C ARG A 33 3.20 11.33 -13.44
N LYS A 34 4.30 11.33 -12.69
CA LYS A 34 4.28 11.33 -11.22
C LYS A 34 4.35 12.76 -10.71
N ILE A 35 3.32 13.19 -9.99
CA ILE A 35 3.27 14.50 -9.34
C ILE A 35 3.50 14.27 -7.84
N PHE A 36 4.51 14.92 -7.27
CA PHE A 36 4.89 14.73 -5.88
C PHE A 36 3.95 15.52 -4.96
N PHE A 37 3.40 14.88 -3.94
CA PHE A 37 2.47 15.53 -3.03
C PHE A 37 2.85 15.32 -1.57
N GLU A 38 2.29 16.20 -0.75
CA GLU A 38 2.33 16.11 0.69
C GLU A 38 1.33 15.08 1.21
N ASP A 39 1.84 13.91 1.61
CA ASP A 39 1.09 12.96 2.43
C ASP A 39 1.21 13.33 3.91
N LYS A 40 0.11 13.25 4.68
CA LYS A 40 0.10 13.67 6.09
C LYS A 40 1.07 12.87 6.96
N ILE A 41 1.14 11.56 6.76
CA ILE A 41 1.97 10.66 7.57
C ILE A 41 3.43 10.81 7.13
N ALA A 42 3.68 10.81 5.82
CA ALA A 42 5.02 11.04 5.28
C ALA A 42 5.57 12.41 5.73
N ASN A 43 4.75 13.46 5.70
CA ASN A 43 5.13 14.79 6.15
C ASN A 43 5.55 14.80 7.62
N LEU A 44 4.80 14.13 8.51
CA LEU A 44 5.17 14.06 9.93
C LEU A 44 6.55 13.41 10.11
N ILE A 45 6.79 12.31 9.39
CA ILE A 45 8.08 11.61 9.41
C ILE A 45 9.19 12.52 8.88
N HIS A 46 8.98 13.19 7.74
CA HIS A 46 9.96 14.11 7.16
C HIS A 46 10.21 15.33 8.06
N TYR A 47 9.18 15.89 8.71
CA TYR A 47 9.34 16.98 9.67
C TYR A 47 10.19 16.55 10.87
N PHE A 48 10.01 15.33 11.37
CA PHE A 48 10.82 14.79 12.46
C PHE A 48 12.31 14.74 12.07
N PHE A 49 12.64 14.12 10.93
CA PHE A 49 14.03 13.92 10.50
C PHE A 49 14.67 15.17 9.90
N PHE A 50 13.98 15.86 9.00
CA PHE A 50 14.54 16.92 8.16
C PHE A 50 13.99 18.32 8.46
N GLY A 51 12.99 18.46 9.34
CA GLY A 51 12.37 19.75 9.69
C GLY A 51 11.45 20.32 8.62
N VAL A 52 11.16 19.56 7.56
CA VAL A 52 10.32 19.95 6.42
C VAL A 52 9.61 18.74 5.81
N PRO A 53 8.57 18.93 4.98
CA PRO A 53 7.99 17.88 4.15
C PRO A 53 8.96 17.28 3.13
N ASN A 54 8.46 16.28 2.39
CA ASN A 54 9.20 15.56 1.37
C ASN A 54 9.91 16.52 0.38
N PRO A 55 11.24 16.42 0.21
CA PRO A 55 12.02 17.34 -0.63
C PRO A 55 11.64 17.32 -2.10
N TYR A 56 11.03 16.25 -2.62
CA TYR A 56 10.52 16.24 -4.00
C TYR A 56 9.41 17.27 -4.25
N VAL A 57 8.76 17.78 -3.20
CA VAL A 57 7.69 18.77 -3.36
C VAL A 57 8.24 20.18 -3.58
N TRP A 58 9.46 20.47 -3.14
CA TRP A 58 9.95 21.86 -3.05
C TRP A 58 11.42 22.08 -3.44
N ASN A 59 12.21 21.02 -3.64
CA ASN A 59 13.62 21.12 -3.97
C ASN A 59 13.92 20.54 -5.35
N GLN A 60 14.21 21.40 -6.33
CA GLN A 60 14.58 21.00 -7.68
C GLN A 60 15.78 20.06 -7.71
N ASN A 61 16.78 20.24 -6.85
CA ASN A 61 17.96 19.36 -6.83
C ASN A 61 17.61 17.95 -6.37
N ALA A 62 16.62 17.79 -5.48
CA ALA A 62 16.13 16.46 -5.11
C ALA A 62 15.47 15.77 -6.31
N LEU A 63 14.65 16.50 -7.07
CA LEU A 63 14.03 15.99 -8.30
C LEU A 63 15.09 15.61 -9.35
N SER A 64 16.09 16.47 -9.59
CA SER A 64 17.23 16.15 -10.47
C SER A 64 17.96 14.89 -10.02
N CYS A 65 18.16 14.70 -8.71
CA CYS A 65 18.74 13.46 -8.19
C CYS A 65 17.85 12.24 -8.50
N ALA A 66 16.53 12.34 -8.42
CA ALA A 66 15.64 11.25 -8.82
C ALA A 66 15.76 10.92 -10.32
N TYR A 67 15.76 11.94 -11.17
CA TYR A 67 15.92 11.80 -12.62
C TYR A 67 17.23 11.11 -12.99
N TYR A 68 18.38 11.63 -12.52
CA TYR A 68 19.68 11.06 -12.87
C TYR A 68 19.91 9.68 -12.26
N ARG A 69 19.43 9.42 -11.03
CA ARG A 69 19.48 8.06 -10.46
C ARG A 69 18.73 7.06 -11.34
N ARG A 70 17.55 7.43 -11.85
CA ARG A 70 16.76 6.57 -12.74
C ARG A 70 17.46 6.35 -14.08
N LYS A 71 18.06 7.39 -14.67
CA LYS A 71 18.87 7.27 -15.90
C LYS A 71 20.07 6.34 -15.74
N ILE A 72 20.82 6.49 -14.65
CA ILE A 72 21.95 5.61 -14.33
C ILE A 72 21.47 4.17 -14.11
N LEU A 73 20.43 3.99 -13.28
CA LEU A 73 19.92 2.66 -12.95
C LEU A 73 19.27 1.97 -14.15
N LYS A 74 18.67 2.70 -15.09
CA LYS A 74 18.18 2.11 -16.35
C LYS A 74 19.28 1.35 -17.09
N LYS A 75 20.49 1.91 -17.18
CA LYS A 75 21.62 1.26 -17.86
C LYS A 75 22.29 0.20 -16.98
N LEU A 76 22.51 0.49 -15.68
CA LEU A 76 23.14 -0.47 -14.77
C LEU A 76 22.29 -1.72 -14.49
N VAL A 77 20.97 -1.58 -14.41
CA VAL A 77 20.06 -2.72 -14.20
C VAL A 77 20.06 -3.64 -15.42
N SER A 78 20.05 -3.10 -16.63
CA SER A 78 20.21 -3.90 -17.86
C SER A 78 21.56 -4.63 -17.87
N PHE A 79 22.62 -4.01 -17.36
CA PHE A 79 23.91 -4.68 -17.17
C PHE A 79 23.84 -5.83 -16.14
N TRP A 80 23.11 -5.66 -15.03
CA TRP A 80 23.03 -6.66 -13.96
C TRP A 80 22.09 -7.83 -14.25
N PHE A 81 20.99 -7.60 -14.95
CA PHE A 81 19.87 -8.54 -15.08
C PHE A 81 19.52 -8.89 -16.52
N ASP A 82 20.29 -8.39 -17.50
CA ASP A 82 20.00 -8.56 -18.92
C ASP A 82 18.58 -8.13 -19.24
N SER A 83 17.76 -9.05 -19.76
CA SER A 83 16.36 -8.80 -20.11
C SER A 83 15.37 -9.15 -18.98
N GLN A 84 15.82 -9.61 -17.82
CA GLN A 84 14.92 -10.07 -16.74
C GLN A 84 14.37 -8.92 -15.90
N LEU A 85 15.14 -7.84 -15.75
CA LEU A 85 14.72 -6.62 -15.06
C LEU A 85 15.12 -5.40 -15.89
N ARG A 86 14.19 -4.46 -16.05
CA ARG A 86 14.47 -3.12 -16.56
C ARG A 86 13.91 -2.05 -15.64
N VAL A 87 14.35 -0.80 -15.80
CA VAL A 87 13.81 0.36 -15.08
C VAL A 87 13.03 1.22 -16.07
N ALA A 88 11.83 1.65 -15.69
CA ALA A 88 11.03 2.57 -16.49
C ALA A 88 11.79 3.90 -16.66
N ASP A 89 11.98 4.33 -17.91
CA ASP A 89 12.79 5.52 -18.20
C ASP A 89 12.16 6.80 -17.63
N ALA A 90 12.99 7.79 -17.31
CA ALA A 90 12.53 9.15 -17.05
C ALA A 90 12.75 10.01 -18.30
N PHE A 91 11.71 10.71 -18.73
CA PHE A 91 11.78 11.57 -19.92
C PHE A 91 12.01 13.02 -19.55
N GLN A 92 11.24 13.54 -18.59
CA GLN A 92 11.25 14.96 -18.29
C GLN A 92 10.97 15.24 -16.82
N MET A 93 11.55 16.32 -16.32
CA MET A 93 11.22 16.93 -15.04
C MET A 93 10.49 18.25 -15.27
N GLY A 94 9.55 18.60 -14.40
CA GLY A 94 8.85 19.87 -14.53
C GLY A 94 8.26 20.36 -13.21
N TRP A 95 7.80 21.60 -13.25
CA TRP A 95 6.92 22.16 -12.23
C TRP A 95 5.48 22.08 -12.72
N ASN A 96 4.58 21.63 -11.85
CA ASN A 96 3.16 21.59 -12.12
C ASN A 96 2.46 22.74 -11.39
N GLU A 97 1.97 23.73 -12.14
CA GLU A 97 1.33 24.92 -11.57
C GLU A 97 -0.01 24.62 -10.90
N GLU A 98 -0.81 23.71 -11.46
CA GLU A 98 -2.11 23.33 -10.89
C GLU A 98 -1.95 22.76 -9.47
N PHE A 99 -0.91 21.96 -9.28
CA PHE A 99 -0.65 21.26 -8.02
C PHE A 99 0.41 21.92 -7.14
N GLN A 100 1.05 22.99 -7.63
CA GLN A 100 2.17 23.68 -6.98
C GLN A 100 3.21 22.69 -6.43
N ALA A 101 3.62 21.76 -7.29
CA ALA A 101 4.55 20.71 -6.96
C ALA A 101 5.35 20.27 -8.17
N TYR A 102 6.52 19.68 -7.92
CA TYR A 102 7.30 19.07 -9.00
C TYR A 102 6.63 17.81 -9.55
N GLN A 103 6.95 17.52 -10.81
CA GLN A 103 6.55 16.33 -11.53
C GLN A 103 7.75 15.65 -12.21
N LEU A 104 7.63 14.34 -12.38
CA LEU A 104 8.56 13.50 -13.14
C LEU A 104 7.75 12.68 -14.15
N ASP A 105 8.05 12.85 -15.44
CA ASP A 105 7.46 12.11 -16.53
C ASP A 105 8.31 10.88 -16.83
N THR A 106 7.64 9.73 -16.88
CA THR A 106 8.27 8.42 -17.02
C THR A 106 7.60 7.56 -18.07
N GLU A 107 8.29 6.53 -18.52
CA GLU A 107 7.77 5.50 -19.41
C GLU A 107 6.50 4.86 -18.83
N PHE A 108 5.42 4.83 -19.60
CA PHE A 108 4.23 4.09 -19.21
C PHE A 108 4.39 2.60 -19.52
N ILE A 109 4.33 1.78 -18.47
CA ILE A 109 4.47 0.33 -18.57
C ILE A 109 3.10 -0.33 -18.58
N GLN A 110 2.79 -1.08 -19.64
CA GLN A 110 1.56 -1.87 -19.74
C GLN A 110 1.64 -3.21 -18.97
N GLY A 111 2.17 -3.18 -17.75
CA GLY A 111 2.36 -4.37 -16.92
C GLY A 111 1.17 -4.70 -16.01
N ARG A 112 1.39 -5.69 -15.14
CA ARG A 112 0.54 -6.00 -13.98
C ARG A 112 1.40 -6.32 -12.77
N HIS A 113 0.85 -6.23 -11.56
CA HIS A 113 1.53 -6.74 -10.38
C HIS A 113 1.59 -8.28 -10.40
N VAL A 114 2.46 -8.85 -9.58
CA VAL A 114 2.55 -10.29 -9.36
C VAL A 114 1.22 -10.84 -8.86
N SER A 115 0.86 -12.03 -9.32
CA SER A 115 -0.46 -12.58 -9.01
C SER A 115 -0.58 -13.06 -7.56
N LEU A 116 -1.72 -12.78 -6.95
CA LEU A 116 -2.17 -13.37 -5.70
C LEU A 116 -2.68 -14.80 -5.94
N HIS A 117 -2.59 -15.66 -4.93
CA HIS A 117 -3.27 -16.95 -4.94
C HIS A 117 -4.78 -16.75 -5.02
N GLN A 118 -5.39 -17.52 -5.92
CA GLN A 118 -6.82 -17.47 -6.21
C GLN A 118 -7.36 -18.86 -6.60
N PRO A 119 -8.69 -19.07 -6.58
CA PRO A 119 -9.28 -20.41 -6.64
C PRO A 119 -9.14 -21.16 -7.97
N PHE A 120 -8.75 -20.47 -9.05
CA PHE A 120 -8.70 -21.02 -10.39
C PHE A 120 -7.30 -21.47 -10.81
N THR A 121 -6.27 -21.01 -10.10
CA THR A 121 -4.89 -21.25 -10.51
C THR A 121 -4.38 -22.62 -10.09
N PRO A 122 -3.74 -23.40 -10.98
CA PRO A 122 -2.89 -24.51 -10.57
C PRO A 122 -1.77 -23.95 -9.67
N THR A 123 -1.58 -24.58 -8.53
CA THR A 123 -0.92 -23.95 -7.37
C THR A 123 0.60 -23.77 -7.50
N GLN A 124 1.16 -23.96 -8.70
CA GLN A 124 2.60 -23.88 -8.98
C GLN A 124 2.99 -22.59 -9.73
N GLY A 125 2.17 -22.09 -10.67
CA GLY A 125 2.56 -20.96 -11.55
C GLY A 125 2.62 -19.58 -10.87
N GLN A 126 1.69 -19.27 -9.95
CA GLN A 126 1.68 -17.95 -9.28
C GLN A 126 2.65 -17.87 -8.08
N SER A 127 2.90 -19.00 -7.42
CA SER A 127 3.96 -19.06 -6.41
C SER A 127 5.34 -18.82 -7.01
N GLN A 128 5.52 -19.16 -8.29
CA GLN A 128 6.77 -18.90 -9.03
C GLN A 128 6.95 -17.41 -9.33
N GLU A 129 5.92 -16.67 -9.76
CA GLU A 129 6.04 -15.22 -10.02
C GLU A 129 6.59 -14.44 -8.82
N LEU A 130 6.00 -14.65 -7.64
CA LEU A 130 6.43 -13.98 -6.41
C LEU A 130 7.83 -14.44 -5.99
N HIS A 131 8.09 -15.74 -6.07
CA HIS A 131 9.40 -16.29 -5.72
C HIS A 131 10.50 -15.72 -6.63
N GLU A 132 10.26 -15.67 -7.94
CA GLU A 132 11.18 -15.14 -8.93
C GLU A 132 11.46 -13.65 -8.67
N LEU A 133 10.41 -12.86 -8.47
CA LEU A 133 10.56 -11.44 -8.17
C LEU A 133 11.36 -11.21 -6.90
N VAL A 134 11.11 -11.97 -5.83
CA VAL A 134 11.81 -11.76 -4.55
C VAL A 134 13.24 -12.27 -4.60
N HIS A 135 13.44 -13.52 -5.02
CA HIS A 135 14.71 -14.23 -4.88
C HIS A 135 15.66 -14.04 -6.07
N THR A 136 15.14 -13.95 -7.29
CA THR A 136 15.96 -13.74 -8.49
C THR A 136 16.18 -12.25 -8.78
N ILE A 137 15.21 -11.39 -8.43
CA ILE A 137 15.27 -9.97 -8.79
C ILE A 137 15.57 -9.07 -7.57
N MET A 138 14.67 -8.98 -6.59
CA MET A 138 14.76 -7.99 -5.52
C MET A 138 15.98 -8.20 -4.60
N ILE A 139 16.24 -9.42 -4.14
CA ILE A 139 17.40 -9.70 -3.27
C ILE A 139 18.73 -9.44 -4.00
N PRO A 140 18.96 -9.94 -5.23
CA PRO A 140 20.15 -9.59 -6.00
C PRO A 140 20.24 -8.10 -6.30
N LEU A 141 19.13 -7.42 -6.58
CA LEU A 141 19.10 -5.98 -6.83
C LEU A 141 19.54 -5.22 -5.58
N GLN A 142 19.07 -5.59 -4.40
CA GLN A 142 19.55 -5.01 -3.13
C GLN A 142 21.07 -5.12 -3.01
N LYS A 143 21.66 -6.29 -3.31
CA LYS A 143 23.11 -6.49 -3.27
C LYS A 143 23.83 -5.59 -4.28
N LYS A 144 23.34 -5.51 -5.52
CA LYS A 144 23.92 -4.68 -6.57
C LYS A 144 23.82 -3.19 -6.27
N LEU A 145 22.70 -2.72 -5.73
CA LEU A 145 22.53 -1.34 -5.27
C LEU A 145 23.54 -1.00 -4.16
N ILE A 146 23.73 -1.89 -3.18
CA ILE A 146 24.73 -1.68 -2.11
C ILE A 146 26.15 -1.66 -2.70
N GLN A 147 26.48 -2.59 -3.60
CA GLN A 147 27.79 -2.69 -4.23
C GLN A 147 28.14 -1.44 -5.05
N SER A 148 27.17 -0.90 -5.78
CA SER A 148 27.33 0.31 -6.61
C SER A 148 27.10 1.63 -5.86
N GLY A 149 26.77 1.62 -4.56
CA GLY A 149 26.67 2.83 -3.74
C GLY A 149 25.28 3.46 -3.63
N PHE A 150 24.22 2.85 -4.16
CA PHE A 150 22.84 3.33 -4.05
C PHE A 150 22.19 2.95 -2.70
N ASP A 151 22.85 3.28 -1.59
CA ASP A 151 22.47 2.85 -0.24
C ASP A 151 21.03 3.21 0.14
N GLY A 152 20.56 4.40 -0.24
CA GLY A 152 19.22 4.88 0.07
C GLY A 152 18.10 4.20 -0.72
N LEU A 153 18.41 3.57 -1.86
CA LEU A 153 17.42 2.96 -2.76
C LEU A 153 17.18 1.49 -2.45
N VAL A 154 18.02 0.88 -1.62
CA VAL A 154 17.88 -0.52 -1.19
C VAL A 154 16.52 -0.76 -0.50
N TRP A 155 15.95 0.29 0.11
CA TRP A 155 14.57 0.30 0.62
C TRP A 155 13.53 0.08 -0.48
N GLN A 156 13.68 0.72 -1.65
CA GLN A 156 12.79 0.56 -2.80
C GLN A 156 12.94 -0.80 -3.49
N ALA A 157 14.04 -1.51 -3.24
CA ALA A 157 14.24 -2.90 -3.64
C ALA A 157 13.79 -3.91 -2.57
N GLY A 158 13.16 -3.45 -1.48
CA GLY A 158 12.47 -4.30 -0.50
C GLY A 158 13.25 -4.74 0.73
N ARG A 159 14.44 -4.16 1.00
CA ARG A 159 15.18 -4.50 2.22
C ARG A 159 14.45 -4.00 3.46
N GLY A 160 13.69 -4.88 4.11
CA GLY A 160 12.85 -4.54 5.26
C GLY A 160 11.60 -3.72 4.91
N SER A 161 11.33 -3.45 3.63
CA SER A 161 10.16 -2.70 3.16
C SER A 161 9.25 -3.59 2.33
N PRO A 162 8.14 -4.12 2.90
CA PRO A 162 7.24 -4.99 2.16
C PRO A 162 6.45 -4.26 1.06
N THR A 163 6.36 -2.93 1.13
CA THR A 163 5.65 -2.11 0.14
C THR A 163 6.43 -1.96 -1.17
N ALA A 164 7.73 -2.29 -1.17
CA ALA A 164 8.59 -2.22 -2.35
C ALA A 164 8.16 -3.16 -3.47
N LEU A 165 7.39 -4.21 -3.18
CA LEU A 165 6.89 -5.13 -4.21
C LEU A 165 6.08 -4.39 -5.28
N ASN A 166 5.32 -3.37 -4.88
CA ASN A 166 4.50 -2.54 -5.75
C ASN A 166 5.31 -1.71 -6.75
N ASN A 167 6.61 -1.55 -6.51
CA ASN A 167 7.49 -0.83 -7.41
C ASN A 167 7.86 -1.67 -8.63
N PHE A 168 7.43 -2.94 -8.69
CA PHE A 168 7.72 -3.85 -9.78
C PHE A 168 6.43 -4.29 -10.47
N LEU A 169 6.45 -4.23 -11.80
CA LEU A 169 5.41 -4.77 -12.66
C LEU A 169 5.97 -5.94 -13.44
N LEU A 170 5.19 -7.00 -13.57
CA LEU A 170 5.41 -8.04 -14.56
C LEU A 170 4.89 -7.53 -15.92
N GLU A 171 5.80 -7.44 -16.90
CA GLU A 171 5.48 -6.97 -18.25
C GLU A 171 5.16 -8.13 -19.18
N SER A 172 5.99 -9.16 -19.17
CA SER A 172 5.79 -10.33 -20.03
C SER A 172 6.33 -11.60 -19.39
N HIS A 173 5.87 -12.72 -19.93
CA HIS A 173 6.36 -14.05 -19.61
C HIS A 173 6.67 -14.73 -20.95
N THR A 174 7.95 -14.87 -21.27
CA THR A 174 8.41 -15.49 -22.53
C THR A 174 9.25 -16.71 -22.20
N ALA A 175 8.86 -17.88 -22.73
CA ALA A 175 9.60 -19.14 -22.60
C ALA A 175 10.01 -19.51 -21.15
N GLY A 176 9.11 -19.33 -20.17
CA GLY A 176 9.40 -19.68 -18.78
C GLY A 176 10.20 -18.62 -18.00
N LYS A 177 10.53 -17.48 -18.61
CA LYS A 177 11.22 -16.37 -17.96
C LYS A 177 10.27 -15.19 -17.76
N TYR A 178 10.24 -14.68 -16.54
CA TYR A 178 9.51 -13.48 -16.17
C TYR A 178 10.35 -12.23 -16.45
N VAL A 179 9.74 -11.24 -17.09
CA VAL A 179 10.36 -9.92 -17.33
C VAL A 179 9.67 -8.90 -16.45
N PHE A 180 10.45 -8.32 -15.53
CA PHE A 180 9.97 -7.32 -14.59
C PHE A 180 10.44 -5.91 -14.95
N VAL A 181 9.64 -4.92 -14.59
CA VAL A 181 9.97 -3.51 -14.74
C VAL A 181 9.86 -2.81 -13.39
N CYS A 182 10.94 -2.17 -12.95
CA CYS A 182 10.93 -1.29 -11.80
C CYS A 182 10.41 0.10 -12.21
N ILE A 183 9.25 0.48 -11.67
CA ILE A 183 8.54 1.72 -12.02
C ILE A 183 8.79 2.87 -11.03
N ASP A 184 9.20 2.57 -9.79
CA ASP A 184 9.42 3.56 -8.74
C ASP A 184 10.75 3.37 -8.02
N LEU A 185 11.55 4.45 -7.97
CA LEU A 185 12.84 4.53 -7.31
C LEU A 185 12.93 5.74 -6.36
N GLU A 186 11.83 6.48 -6.17
CA GLU A 186 11.79 7.68 -5.34
C GLU A 186 11.07 7.41 -4.03
N SER A 187 11.79 7.58 -2.92
CA SER A 187 11.26 7.29 -1.61
C SER A 187 10.22 8.32 -1.15
N GLY A 188 9.10 7.83 -0.62
CA GLY A 188 8.11 8.67 0.07
C GLY A 188 8.52 9.01 1.49
N VAL A 189 9.35 8.19 2.13
CA VAL A 189 9.80 8.34 3.53
C VAL A 189 11.25 7.86 3.68
N PRO A 190 12.01 8.35 4.68
CA PRO A 190 13.30 7.80 5.06
C PRO A 190 13.20 6.32 5.42
N ALA A 191 14.27 5.58 5.12
CA ALA A 191 14.35 4.14 5.30
C ALA A 191 14.62 3.75 6.77
N LEU A 192 13.75 4.18 7.70
CA LEU A 192 13.97 4.05 9.15
C LEU A 192 12.86 3.32 9.89
N PHE A 193 11.88 2.75 9.16
CA PHE A 193 10.80 1.93 9.73
C PHE A 193 10.67 0.56 9.06
N PRO A 194 11.77 -0.22 8.92
CA PRO A 194 11.67 -1.54 8.32
C PRO A 194 10.77 -2.45 9.16
N LEU A 195 9.99 -3.31 8.50
CA LEU A 195 9.22 -4.35 9.19
C LEU A 195 10.17 -5.29 9.97
N ASN A 196 11.34 -5.58 9.41
CA ASN A 196 12.39 -6.30 10.10
C ASN A 196 13.28 -5.32 10.90
N ILE A 197 13.06 -5.27 12.22
CA ILE A 197 13.80 -4.39 13.13
C ILE A 197 15.31 -4.64 13.10
N LEU A 198 15.76 -5.87 12.84
CA LEU A 198 17.20 -6.16 12.74
C LEU A 198 17.83 -5.40 11.58
N THR A 199 17.09 -5.19 10.48
CA THR A 199 17.56 -4.42 9.33
C THR A 199 17.80 -2.95 9.69
N LEU A 200 17.01 -2.38 10.61
CA LEU A 200 17.21 -1.02 11.12
C LEU A 200 18.60 -0.89 11.71
N PHE A 201 18.96 -1.78 12.63
CA PHE A 201 20.23 -1.75 13.34
C PHE A 201 21.42 -2.24 12.49
N SER A 202 21.21 -3.25 11.64
CA SER A 202 22.30 -3.85 10.86
C SER A 202 22.70 -3.05 9.62
N PHE A 203 21.81 -2.18 9.11
CA PHE A 203 22.02 -1.49 7.84
C PHE A 203 21.63 -0.02 7.88
N TYR A 204 20.38 0.30 8.21
CA TYR A 204 19.86 1.66 8.02
C TYR A 204 20.47 2.68 8.99
N LEU A 205 20.62 2.34 10.26
CA LEU A 205 21.29 3.21 11.23
C LEU A 205 22.79 3.39 10.89
N PRO A 206 23.59 2.31 10.69
CA PRO A 206 24.99 2.47 10.26
C PRO A 206 25.16 3.33 9.01
N LYS A 207 24.30 3.14 8.00
CA LYS A 207 24.33 3.95 6.78
C LYS A 207 23.92 5.39 7.02
N SER A 208 22.95 5.65 7.88
CA SER A 208 22.59 7.01 8.28
C SER A 208 23.77 7.72 8.95
N PHE A 209 24.53 7.03 9.80
CA PHE A 209 25.76 7.57 10.38
C PHE A 209 26.84 7.84 9.33
N GLN A 210 27.06 6.92 8.39
CA GLN A 210 28.00 7.11 7.28
C GLN A 210 27.67 8.35 6.45
N HIS A 211 26.39 8.55 6.12
CA HIS A 211 25.89 9.67 5.33
C HIS A 211 25.67 10.95 6.15
N LYS A 212 25.80 10.90 7.48
CA LYS A 212 25.54 12.00 8.43
C LYS A 212 24.14 12.63 8.29
N ASP A 213 23.17 11.87 7.80
CA ASP A 213 21.76 12.28 7.64
C ASP A 213 20.88 11.03 7.71
N ALA A 214 19.58 11.20 7.97
CA ALA A 214 18.63 10.09 7.87
C ALA A 214 18.65 9.51 6.46
N LEU A 215 18.81 8.19 6.34
CA LEU A 215 18.96 7.55 5.03
C LEU A 215 17.69 7.74 4.19
N PHE A 216 17.81 8.56 3.15
CA PHE A 216 16.74 8.91 2.24
C PHE A 216 17.34 9.15 0.86
N ASP A 217 17.24 8.14 -0.01
CA ASP A 217 17.64 8.23 -1.41
C ASP A 217 19.11 8.61 -1.65
N ASN A 218 19.96 8.45 -0.63
CA ASN A 218 21.39 8.73 -0.67
C ASN A 218 22.13 7.78 -1.63
N VAL A 219 23.09 8.35 -2.38
CA VAL A 219 24.05 7.62 -3.21
C VAL A 219 25.46 7.97 -2.75
N ASP A 220 26.28 6.97 -2.46
CA ASP A 220 27.71 7.11 -2.26
C ASP A 220 28.40 7.26 -3.63
N ILE A 221 28.62 8.51 -4.03
CA ILE A 221 29.16 8.85 -5.35
C ILE A 221 30.57 8.29 -5.55
N ASN A 222 31.41 8.31 -4.51
CA ASN A 222 32.76 7.78 -4.60
C ASN A 222 32.73 6.28 -4.86
N LYS A 223 31.87 5.56 -4.15
CA LYS A 223 31.65 4.13 -4.37
C LYS A 223 31.08 3.84 -5.76
N LEU A 224 30.16 4.67 -6.25
CA LEU A 224 29.62 4.54 -7.60
C LEU A 224 30.69 4.75 -8.67
N LYS A 225 31.51 5.80 -8.56
CA LYS A 225 32.64 6.05 -9.47
C LYS A 225 33.64 4.90 -9.45
N GLN A 226 33.99 4.39 -8.27
CA GLN A 226 34.86 3.23 -8.12
C GLN A 226 34.26 1.98 -8.79
N TYR A 227 32.96 1.72 -8.58
CA TYR A 227 32.26 0.60 -9.22
C TYR A 227 32.29 0.72 -10.75
N LEU A 228 32.03 1.90 -11.31
CA LEU A 228 32.06 2.12 -12.76
C LEU A 228 33.47 1.99 -13.36
N PHE A 229 34.50 2.34 -12.58
CA PHE A 229 35.88 2.15 -12.98
C PHE A 229 36.28 0.67 -12.98
N GLU A 230 35.96 -0.06 -11.91
CA GLU A 230 36.25 -1.50 -11.76
C GLU A 230 35.60 -2.32 -12.88
N TYR A 231 34.36 -2.00 -13.26
CA TYR A 231 33.61 -2.72 -14.28
C TYR A 231 33.68 -2.07 -15.68
N LYS A 232 34.60 -1.13 -15.92
CA LYS A 232 34.66 -0.34 -17.16
C LYS A 232 34.61 -1.19 -18.43
N LEU A 233 35.53 -2.15 -18.59
CA LEU A 233 35.63 -2.96 -19.79
C LEU A 233 34.35 -3.81 -20.00
N THR A 234 33.84 -4.42 -18.93
CA THR A 234 32.64 -5.25 -18.99
C THR A 234 31.39 -4.42 -19.31
N LEU A 235 31.28 -3.21 -18.76
CA LEU A 235 30.21 -2.27 -19.08
C LEU A 235 30.28 -1.84 -20.54
N GLN A 236 31.44 -1.38 -21.01
CA GLN A 236 31.63 -0.95 -22.39
C GLN A 236 31.29 -2.06 -23.40
N ASN A 237 31.67 -3.31 -23.09
CA ASN A 237 31.34 -4.45 -23.95
C ASN A 237 29.85 -4.81 -23.95
N LYS A 238 29.15 -4.62 -22.83
CA LYS A 238 27.76 -5.09 -22.67
C LYS A 238 26.70 -4.06 -23.04
N ILE A 239 26.88 -2.81 -22.61
CA ILE A 239 25.92 -1.71 -22.88
C ILE A 239 26.42 -0.76 -23.98
N GLY A 240 27.69 -0.86 -24.39
CA GLY A 240 28.30 0.02 -25.39
C GLY A 240 29.07 1.18 -24.78
N ILE A 241 30.04 1.70 -25.56
CA ILE A 241 30.91 2.80 -25.13
C ILE A 241 30.12 4.09 -24.92
N GLN A 242 29.17 4.39 -25.82
CA GLN A 242 28.35 5.60 -25.73
C GLN A 242 27.51 5.61 -24.45
N ASP A 243 26.83 4.51 -24.15
CA ASP A 243 26.04 4.35 -22.94
C ASP A 243 26.88 4.46 -21.67
N TYR A 244 28.11 3.92 -21.70
CA TYR A 244 29.04 4.06 -20.59
C TYR A 244 29.44 5.52 -20.35
N LEU A 245 29.73 6.29 -21.41
CA LEU A 245 30.07 7.71 -21.30
C LEU A 245 28.88 8.52 -20.76
N GLU A 246 27.66 8.25 -21.23
CA GLU A 246 26.44 8.87 -20.70
C GLU A 246 26.23 8.58 -19.20
N ILE A 247 26.55 7.37 -18.73
CA ILE A 247 26.49 7.07 -17.28
C ILE A 247 27.44 7.99 -16.52
N LEU A 248 28.67 8.19 -17.00
CA LEU A 248 29.65 9.05 -16.33
C LEU A 248 29.14 10.48 -16.25
N GLU A 249 28.57 11.02 -17.34
CA GLU A 249 27.96 12.35 -17.35
C GLU A 249 26.81 12.45 -16.33
N TYR A 250 25.91 11.46 -16.31
CA TYR A 250 24.82 11.44 -15.33
C TYR A 250 25.31 11.33 -13.89
N VAL A 251 26.45 10.67 -13.65
CA VAL A 251 27.06 10.59 -12.31
C VAL A 251 27.60 11.94 -11.86
N GLU A 252 28.21 12.72 -12.75
CA GLU A 252 28.67 14.08 -12.41
C GLU A 252 27.48 15.00 -12.10
N GLU A 253 26.42 14.93 -12.90
CA GLU A 253 25.18 15.68 -12.67
C GLU A 253 24.50 15.27 -11.36
N LEU A 254 24.44 13.96 -11.08
CA LEU A 254 23.93 13.43 -9.82
C LEU A 254 24.77 13.94 -8.63
N GLU A 255 26.10 13.94 -8.75
CA GLU A 255 26.98 14.44 -7.69
C GLU A 255 26.71 15.91 -7.40
N TYR A 256 26.65 16.74 -8.44
CA TYR A 256 26.38 18.16 -8.34
C TYR A 256 25.07 18.44 -7.60
N HIS A 257 23.97 17.83 -8.05
CA HIS A 257 22.66 18.05 -7.47
C HIS A 257 22.55 17.45 -6.06
N GLN A 258 23.13 16.27 -5.81
CA GLN A 258 23.09 15.65 -4.49
C GLN A 258 23.88 16.49 -3.48
N ARG A 259 25.04 17.03 -3.87
CA ARG A 259 25.81 17.93 -3.01
C ARG A 259 25.00 19.18 -2.67
N LYS A 260 24.37 19.83 -3.65
CA LYS A 260 23.49 20.99 -3.43
C LYS A 260 22.31 20.68 -2.52
N TRP A 261 21.64 19.56 -2.73
CA TRP A 261 20.49 19.16 -1.91
C TRP A 261 20.88 18.80 -0.47
N LYS A 262 21.86 17.90 -0.30
CA LYS A 262 22.21 17.34 1.01
C LYS A 262 22.99 18.30 1.90
N SER A 263 23.72 19.26 1.32
CA SER A 263 24.44 20.30 2.09
C SER A 263 23.53 21.33 2.78
N VAL A 264 22.26 21.44 2.36
CA VAL A 264 21.31 22.37 3.00
C VAL A 264 21.02 21.88 4.42
N LYS A 265 21.35 22.70 5.42
CA LYS A 265 21.05 22.42 6.83
C LYS A 265 19.55 22.43 7.09
N ARG A 266 19.08 21.63 8.06
CA ARG A 266 17.67 21.52 8.51
C ARG A 266 16.95 22.88 8.61
N PHE A 267 17.59 23.85 9.24
CA PHE A 267 17.09 25.22 9.38
C PHE A 267 16.76 25.89 8.02
N HIS A 268 17.72 25.90 7.10
CA HIS A 268 17.55 26.50 5.78
C HIS A 268 16.55 25.72 4.91
N ARG A 269 16.46 24.38 5.06
CA ARG A 269 15.43 23.57 4.39
C ARG A 269 14.03 24.11 4.73
N SER A 270 13.79 24.41 6.01
CA SER A 270 12.52 24.95 6.50
C SER A 270 12.15 26.29 5.88
N ILE A 271 13.12 27.22 5.81
CA ILE A 271 12.91 28.52 5.19
C ILE A 271 12.64 28.38 3.69
N GLN A 272 13.46 27.60 2.98
CA GLN A 272 13.31 27.38 1.53
C GLN A 272 11.95 26.76 1.19
N TYR A 273 11.50 25.78 1.98
CA TYR A 273 10.17 25.19 1.81
C TYR A 273 9.06 26.25 1.94
N GLN A 274 9.11 27.09 2.97
CA GLN A 274 8.09 28.12 3.22
C GLN A 274 8.11 29.21 2.14
N LEU A 275 9.30 29.59 1.66
CA LEU A 275 9.47 30.51 0.53
C LEU A 275 8.89 29.93 -0.75
N HIS A 276 9.20 28.66 -1.05
CA HIS A 276 8.74 27.97 -2.25
C HIS A 276 7.22 27.74 -2.26
N LYS A 277 6.60 27.62 -1.09
CA LYS A 277 5.15 27.60 -0.92
C LYS A 277 4.52 28.99 -0.84
N CYS A 278 5.28 30.06 -1.07
CA CYS A 278 4.84 31.45 -1.02
C CYS A 278 4.23 31.87 0.33
N TYR A 279 4.60 31.19 1.43
CA TYR A 279 4.16 31.56 2.78
C TYR A 279 5.00 32.68 3.40
N ILE A 280 6.18 32.92 2.85
CA ILE A 280 7.05 34.04 3.19
C ILE A 280 7.61 34.66 1.90
N SER A 281 7.95 35.94 1.93
CA SER A 281 8.66 36.61 0.83
C SER A 281 10.16 36.36 0.87
N GLU A 282 10.87 36.66 -0.22
CA GLU A 282 12.34 36.57 -0.26
C GLU A 282 13.01 37.45 0.80
N GLN A 283 12.47 38.65 1.03
CA GLN A 283 12.96 39.55 2.08
C GLN A 283 12.82 38.92 3.48
N GLN A 284 11.68 38.29 3.75
CA GLN A 284 11.45 37.58 5.02
C GLN A 284 12.37 36.37 5.15
N ALA A 285 12.56 35.60 4.07
CA ALA A 285 13.47 34.45 4.07
C ALA A 285 14.91 34.87 4.38
N ASN A 286 15.39 35.97 3.79
CA ASN A 286 16.70 36.54 4.07
C ASN A 286 16.83 37.01 5.52
N TRP A 287 15.81 37.69 6.05
CA TRP A 287 15.79 38.12 7.45
C TRP A 287 15.80 36.91 8.41
N TYR A 288 14.91 35.94 8.23
CA TYR A 288 14.86 34.76 9.09
C TYR A 288 16.16 33.96 9.04
N SER A 289 16.85 33.92 7.89
CA SER A 289 18.15 33.25 7.76
C SER A 289 19.22 33.82 8.68
N GLN A 290 19.11 35.10 9.07
CA GLN A 290 20.00 35.76 10.03
C GLN A 290 19.60 35.52 11.50
N TYR A 291 18.33 35.14 11.76
CA TYR A 291 17.79 34.99 13.12
C TYR A 291 17.16 33.60 13.36
N PRO A 292 17.97 32.54 13.56
CA PRO A 292 17.46 31.16 13.66
C PRO A 292 16.50 30.92 14.83
N VAL A 293 16.73 31.55 15.98
CA VAL A 293 15.87 31.38 17.17
C VAL A 293 14.45 31.87 16.88
N ILE A 294 14.33 33.05 16.25
CA ILE A 294 13.04 33.65 15.93
C ILE A 294 12.27 32.78 14.92
N TRP A 295 12.96 32.20 13.95
CA TRP A 295 12.36 31.24 13.02
C TRP A 295 11.79 30.01 13.74
N TYR A 296 12.57 29.39 14.65
CA TYR A 296 12.10 28.22 15.37
C TYR A 296 10.90 28.53 16.28
N VAL A 297 10.89 29.69 16.92
CA VAL A 297 9.72 30.15 17.69
C VAL A 297 8.51 30.32 16.77
N ARG A 298 8.66 30.94 15.60
CA ARG A 298 7.59 31.08 14.61
C ARG A 298 7.05 29.72 14.16
N GLU A 299 7.91 28.78 13.81
CA GLU A 299 7.50 27.44 13.37
C GLU A 299 6.83 26.65 14.51
N LEU A 300 7.30 26.78 15.74
CA LEU A 300 6.67 26.16 16.91
C LEU A 300 5.27 26.72 17.14
N VAL A 301 5.10 28.04 17.14
CA VAL A 301 3.80 28.71 17.29
C VAL A 301 2.86 28.28 16.15
N ARG A 302 3.36 28.22 14.91
CA ARG A 302 2.59 27.74 13.76
C ARG A 302 2.09 26.31 13.98
N LEU A 303 2.96 25.40 14.43
CA LEU A 303 2.59 24.00 14.69
C LEU A 303 1.58 23.88 15.84
N ILE A 304 1.72 24.67 16.90
CA ILE A 304 0.76 24.72 18.01
C ILE A 304 -0.59 25.20 17.51
N CYS A 305 -0.66 26.33 16.79
CA CYS A 305 -1.90 26.86 16.23
C CYS A 305 -2.59 25.88 15.27
N LEU A 306 -1.81 25.22 14.39
CA LEU A 306 -2.34 24.20 13.48
C LEU A 306 -2.88 22.99 14.25
N SER A 307 -2.18 22.54 15.29
CA SER A 307 -2.61 21.42 16.12
C SER A 307 -3.89 21.76 16.88
N LEU A 308 -3.96 22.94 17.50
CA LEU A 308 -5.15 23.42 18.20
C LEU A 308 -6.35 23.53 17.26
N LYS A 309 -6.17 24.14 16.07
CA LYS A 309 -7.23 24.21 15.06
C LYS A 309 -7.72 22.82 14.65
N LEU A 310 -6.80 21.88 14.43
CA LEU A 310 -7.15 20.51 14.05
C LEU A 310 -7.94 19.80 15.16
N PHE A 311 -7.46 19.83 16.40
CA PHE A 311 -8.04 19.06 17.50
C PHE A 311 -9.28 19.70 18.13
N ILE A 312 -9.35 21.03 18.20
CA ILE A 312 -10.46 21.75 18.87
C ILE A 312 -11.58 22.08 17.88
N ILE A 313 -11.26 22.39 16.63
CA ILE A 313 -12.25 22.87 15.65
C ILE A 313 -12.53 21.80 14.60
N GLU A 314 -11.53 21.40 13.81
CA GLU A 314 -11.77 20.58 12.63
C GLU A 314 -12.20 19.15 12.97
N LEU A 315 -11.56 18.50 13.94
CA LEU A 315 -11.87 17.12 14.32
C LEU A 315 -13.27 17.02 14.96
N PRO A 316 -13.66 17.86 15.94
CA PRO A 316 -15.00 17.83 16.50
C PRO A 316 -16.07 18.19 15.46
N LEU A 317 -15.86 19.22 14.63
CA LEU A 317 -16.80 19.54 13.55
C LEU A 317 -16.93 18.41 12.53
N LYS A 318 -15.84 17.74 12.19
CA LYS A 318 -15.86 16.61 11.26
C LYS A 318 -16.59 15.41 11.85
N ILE A 319 -16.39 15.13 13.15
CA ILE A 319 -17.12 14.07 13.87
C ILE A 319 -18.60 14.44 13.93
N PHE A 320 -18.93 15.66 14.35
CA PHE A 320 -20.30 16.17 14.43
C PHE A 320 -21.01 16.12 13.07
N ASN A 321 -20.41 16.68 12.02
CA ASN A 321 -20.95 16.65 10.66
C ASN A 321 -21.12 15.21 10.13
N LYS A 322 -20.24 14.29 10.51
CA LYS A 322 -20.38 12.88 10.13
C LYS A 322 -21.53 12.22 10.88
N LEU A 323 -21.73 12.55 12.16
CA LEU A 323 -22.82 12.04 12.99
C LEU A 323 -24.18 12.62 12.59
N THR A 324 -24.27 13.91 12.25
CA THR A 324 -25.53 14.56 11.83
C THR A 324 -25.98 14.15 10.44
N LYS A 325 -25.04 13.81 9.55
CA LYS A 325 -25.36 13.28 8.21
C LYS A 325 -25.86 11.83 8.22
N ILE A 326 -25.77 11.12 9.35
CA ILE A 326 -26.33 9.77 9.46
C ILE A 326 -27.84 9.90 9.65
N SER A 327 -28.61 9.45 8.66
CA SER A 327 -30.06 9.32 8.82
C SER A 327 -30.37 8.13 9.73
N TYR A 328 -30.37 8.35 11.05
CA TYR A 328 -30.59 7.30 12.06
C TYR A 328 -31.85 6.47 11.82
N LEU A 329 -32.93 7.09 11.35
CA LEU A 329 -34.16 6.38 10.97
C LEU A 329 -33.96 5.41 9.80
N ILE A 330 -33.19 5.81 8.79
CA ILE A 330 -32.85 4.94 7.66
C ILE A 330 -31.94 3.81 8.13
N LEU A 331 -30.97 4.11 8.99
CA LEU A 331 -30.06 3.12 9.57
C LEU A 331 -30.81 2.08 10.40
N LEU A 332 -31.74 2.50 11.25
CA LEU A 332 -32.63 1.61 12.01
C LEU A 332 -33.56 0.79 11.10
N LYS A 333 -34.11 1.39 10.04
CA LYS A 333 -34.94 0.66 9.06
C LYS A 333 -34.13 -0.38 8.29
N GLN A 334 -32.89 -0.05 7.90
CA GLN A 334 -31.96 -0.98 7.28
C GLN A 334 -31.55 -2.10 8.24
N PHE A 335 -31.35 -1.78 9.52
CA PHE A 335 -31.08 -2.76 10.58
C PHE A 335 -32.26 -3.72 10.78
N TYR A 336 -33.48 -3.21 10.88
CA TYR A 336 -34.68 -4.04 10.96
C TYR A 336 -34.79 -4.98 9.74
N LYS A 337 -34.59 -4.43 8.53
CA LYS A 337 -34.55 -5.25 7.31
C LYS A 337 -33.43 -6.29 7.36
N PHE A 338 -32.27 -5.97 7.92
CA PHE A 338 -31.15 -6.92 8.04
C PHE A 338 -31.46 -8.08 8.98
N ILE A 339 -32.08 -7.82 10.13
CA ILE A 339 -32.44 -8.88 11.08
C ILE A 339 -33.53 -9.78 10.50
N PHE A 340 -34.58 -9.19 9.93
CA PHE A 340 -35.80 -9.92 9.59
C PHE A 340 -35.91 -10.36 8.12
N SER A 341 -35.09 -9.84 7.20
CA SER A 341 -35.18 -10.19 5.77
C SER A 341 -33.97 -10.98 5.28
N GLN A 342 -34.18 -12.27 5.02
CA GLN A 342 -33.20 -13.14 4.35
C GLN A 342 -32.82 -12.61 2.96
N ARG A 343 -33.79 -12.11 2.18
CA ARG A 343 -33.53 -11.52 0.84
C ARG A 343 -32.59 -10.32 0.93
N TYR A 344 -32.76 -9.47 1.94
CA TYR A 344 -31.92 -8.28 2.12
C TYR A 344 -30.48 -8.66 2.53
N ARG A 345 -30.31 -9.62 3.44
CA ARG A 345 -28.98 -10.15 3.82
C ARG A 345 -28.24 -10.77 2.65
N LEU A 346 -28.95 -11.60 1.88
CA LEU A 346 -28.40 -12.21 0.68
C LEU A 346 -27.97 -11.15 -0.33
N LYS A 347 -28.78 -10.10 -0.54
CA LYS A 347 -28.41 -8.97 -1.41
C LYS A 347 -27.14 -8.29 -0.93
N ILE A 348 -27.01 -7.96 0.35
CA ILE A 348 -25.80 -7.35 0.92
C ILE A 348 -24.57 -8.25 0.68
N ALA A 349 -24.70 -9.55 0.93
CA ALA A 349 -23.61 -10.50 0.70
C ALA A 349 -23.21 -10.56 -0.78
N LYS A 350 -24.19 -10.61 -1.69
CA LYS A 350 -23.94 -10.60 -3.14
C LYS A 350 -23.27 -9.30 -3.59
N ASP A 351 -23.85 -8.15 -3.26
CA ASP A 351 -23.30 -6.84 -3.63
C ASP A 351 -21.87 -6.66 -3.08
N TYR A 352 -21.63 -7.10 -1.84
CA TYR A 352 -20.29 -7.10 -1.25
C TYR A 352 -19.33 -7.98 -2.07
N VAL A 353 -19.67 -9.25 -2.33
CA VAL A 353 -18.78 -10.18 -3.03
C VAL A 353 -18.57 -9.77 -4.50
N SER A 354 -19.60 -9.32 -5.22
CA SER A 354 -19.48 -8.81 -6.60
C SER A 354 -18.46 -7.69 -6.70
N LYS A 355 -18.56 -6.68 -5.81
CA LYS A 355 -17.61 -5.57 -5.77
C LYS A 355 -16.18 -6.05 -5.49
N ARG A 356 -16.02 -7.12 -4.70
CA ARG A 356 -14.69 -7.70 -4.48
C ARG A 356 -14.15 -8.42 -5.71
N ILE A 357 -14.99 -9.16 -6.43
CA ILE A 357 -14.60 -9.80 -7.70
C ILE A 357 -14.18 -8.74 -8.73
N GLU A 358 -14.99 -7.69 -8.90
CA GLU A 358 -14.70 -6.56 -9.77
C GLU A 358 -13.37 -5.88 -9.40
N ASN A 359 -13.11 -5.67 -8.11
CA ASN A 359 -11.83 -5.09 -7.67
C ASN A 359 -10.63 -5.98 -8.04
N TRP A 360 -10.74 -7.30 -7.90
CA TRP A 360 -9.68 -8.24 -8.29
C TRP A 360 -9.49 -8.27 -9.82
N GLN A 361 -10.58 -8.20 -10.58
CA GLN A 361 -10.55 -8.10 -12.04
C GLN A 361 -9.88 -6.80 -12.51
N GLN A 362 -10.23 -5.65 -11.90
CA GLN A 362 -9.61 -4.35 -12.20
C GLN A 362 -8.10 -4.35 -11.91
N ARG A 363 -7.67 -5.07 -10.86
CA ARG A 363 -6.26 -5.28 -10.52
C ARG A 363 -5.56 -6.32 -11.39
N LYS A 364 -6.25 -6.92 -12.38
CA LYS A 364 -5.76 -8.03 -13.20
C LYS A 364 -5.34 -9.26 -12.38
N GLN A 365 -5.89 -9.43 -11.17
CA GLN A 365 -5.69 -10.59 -10.31
C GLN A 365 -6.61 -11.75 -10.68
N LEU A 366 -7.71 -11.44 -11.37
CA LEU A 366 -8.59 -12.40 -12.06
C LEU A 366 -8.67 -12.03 -13.54
N THR A 367 -8.70 -13.03 -14.40
CA THR A 367 -9.10 -12.87 -15.81
C THR A 367 -10.60 -12.58 -15.92
N ASN A 368 -11.03 -12.07 -17.07
CA ASN A 368 -12.46 -11.81 -17.31
C ASN A 368 -13.29 -13.10 -17.18
N GLU A 369 -12.80 -14.21 -17.72
CA GLU A 369 -13.49 -15.51 -17.65
C GLU A 369 -13.64 -16.03 -16.20
N GLU A 370 -12.60 -15.88 -15.38
CA GLU A 370 -12.65 -16.27 -13.96
C GLU A 370 -13.60 -15.38 -13.15
N ALA A 371 -13.59 -14.08 -13.41
CA ALA A 371 -14.51 -13.13 -12.78
C ALA A 371 -15.97 -13.44 -13.16
N ASP A 372 -16.25 -13.65 -14.45
CA ASP A 372 -17.57 -14.00 -14.96
C ASP A 372 -18.05 -15.34 -14.38
N TYR A 373 -17.17 -16.33 -14.25
CA TYR A 373 -17.49 -17.59 -13.57
C TYR A 373 -17.92 -17.35 -12.12
N LEU A 374 -17.20 -16.53 -11.35
CA LEU A 374 -17.53 -16.25 -9.96
C LEU A 374 -18.87 -15.49 -9.84
N LEU A 375 -19.11 -14.52 -10.72
CA LEU A 375 -20.35 -13.72 -10.75
C LEU A 375 -21.57 -14.57 -11.15
N ALA A 376 -21.43 -15.45 -12.14
CA ALA A 376 -22.46 -16.41 -12.51
C ALA A 376 -22.78 -17.38 -11.36
N ARG A 377 -21.77 -17.76 -10.56
CA ARG A 377 -22.00 -18.63 -9.41
C ARG A 377 -22.72 -17.91 -8.26
N LEU A 378 -22.39 -16.65 -8.04
CA LEU A 378 -23.02 -15.80 -7.03
C LEU A 378 -24.53 -15.64 -7.27
N SER A 379 -24.97 -15.69 -8.52
CA SER A 379 -26.38 -15.61 -8.91
C SER A 379 -27.15 -16.93 -8.77
N SER A 380 -26.47 -18.07 -8.67
CA SER A 380 -27.12 -19.39 -8.54
C SER A 380 -27.85 -19.64 -7.21
N GLU A 381 -28.98 -20.36 -7.25
CA GLU A 381 -29.78 -20.71 -6.06
C GLU A 381 -28.98 -21.49 -5.01
N ASN A 382 -28.09 -22.37 -5.47
CA ASN A 382 -27.24 -23.17 -4.58
C ASN A 382 -26.24 -22.36 -3.76
N ALA A 383 -25.93 -21.12 -4.15
CA ALA A 383 -25.07 -20.25 -3.35
C ALA A 383 -25.85 -19.48 -2.27
N SER A 384 -27.19 -19.44 -2.35
CA SER A 384 -28.02 -18.55 -1.54
C SER A 384 -28.05 -18.86 -0.05
N ALA A 385 -27.98 -20.14 0.34
CA ALA A 385 -28.06 -20.57 1.74
C ALA A 385 -26.85 -20.09 2.55
N TYR A 386 -25.64 -20.53 2.17
CA TYR A 386 -24.42 -20.16 2.91
C TYR A 386 -24.05 -18.67 2.75
N LEU A 387 -24.36 -18.04 1.61
CA LEU A 387 -24.13 -16.60 1.43
C LEU A 387 -25.01 -15.76 2.33
N ASN A 388 -26.23 -16.22 2.64
CA ASN A 388 -27.08 -15.55 3.62
C ASN A 388 -26.46 -15.63 5.02
N ASP A 389 -25.92 -16.78 5.42
CA ASP A 389 -25.24 -16.94 6.73
C ASP A 389 -23.94 -16.13 6.82
N PHE A 390 -23.17 -16.09 5.72
CA PHE A 390 -22.03 -15.19 5.57
C PHE A 390 -22.47 -13.71 5.68
N GLY A 391 -23.60 -13.35 5.06
CA GLY A 391 -24.22 -12.04 5.16
C GLY A 391 -24.58 -11.65 6.59
N VAL A 392 -25.09 -12.59 7.39
CA VAL A 392 -25.32 -12.40 8.84
C VAL A 392 -24.01 -12.05 9.54
N HIS A 393 -22.95 -12.83 9.33
CA HIS A 393 -21.66 -12.58 9.97
C HIS A 393 -20.99 -11.26 9.52
N LEU A 394 -21.20 -10.83 8.28
CA LEU A 394 -20.75 -9.53 7.79
C LEU A 394 -21.47 -8.39 8.52
N GLY A 395 -22.79 -8.47 8.63
CA GLY A 395 -23.57 -7.42 9.26
C GLY A 395 -23.38 -7.36 10.78
N ILE A 396 -23.29 -8.51 11.47
CA ILE A 396 -23.01 -8.54 12.92
C ILE A 396 -21.79 -7.68 13.26
N LYS A 397 -20.70 -7.77 12.49
CA LYS A 397 -19.50 -6.95 12.74
C LYS A 397 -19.74 -5.45 12.57
N GLY A 398 -20.54 -5.05 11.60
CA GLY A 398 -20.90 -3.64 11.38
C GLY A 398 -21.79 -3.10 12.49
N PHE A 399 -22.81 -3.87 12.89
CA PHE A 399 -23.77 -3.46 13.90
C PHE A 399 -23.20 -3.49 15.32
N VAL A 400 -22.46 -4.54 15.67
CA VAL A 400 -21.77 -4.63 16.97
C VAL A 400 -20.84 -3.45 17.15
N LYS A 401 -20.07 -3.04 16.12
CA LYS A 401 -19.23 -1.85 16.21
C LYS A 401 -19.99 -0.54 16.40
N ILE A 402 -21.18 -0.38 15.83
CA ILE A 402 -22.00 0.82 16.03
C ILE A 402 -22.47 0.88 17.49
N TRP A 403 -22.95 -0.24 18.02
CA TRP A 403 -23.37 -0.35 19.42
C TRP A 403 -22.19 -0.23 20.40
N GLU A 404 -21.04 -0.84 20.10
CA GLU A 404 -19.79 -0.71 20.87
C GLU A 404 -19.25 0.73 20.86
N ILE A 405 -19.49 1.51 19.81
CA ILE A 405 -19.02 2.91 19.76
C ILE A 405 -20.00 3.87 20.45
N LEU A 406 -21.30 3.54 20.48
CA LEU A 406 -22.32 4.42 21.08
C LEU A 406 -22.62 4.05 22.54
N LEU A 407 -23.01 2.80 22.78
CA LEU A 407 -23.55 2.36 24.06
C LEU A 407 -22.45 2.14 25.10
N VAL A 408 -21.33 1.55 24.70
CA VAL A 408 -20.26 1.19 25.63
C VAL A 408 -19.55 2.42 26.22
N PRO A 409 -19.20 3.48 25.44
CA PRO A 409 -18.70 4.73 26.01
C PRO A 409 -19.73 5.46 26.88
N LEU A 410 -21.03 5.39 26.53
CA LEU A 410 -22.09 5.95 27.36
C LEU A 410 -22.16 5.23 28.72
N LEU A 411 -22.16 3.91 28.73
CA LEU A 411 -22.16 3.10 29.96
C LEU A 411 -20.90 3.36 30.80
N TYR A 412 -19.74 3.52 30.16
CA TYR A 412 -18.49 3.89 30.84
C TYR A 412 -18.57 5.30 31.44
N SER A 413 -19.06 6.27 30.67
CA SER A 413 -19.23 7.66 31.14
C SER A 413 -20.27 7.80 32.25
N ALA A 414 -21.27 6.93 32.28
CA ALA A 414 -22.28 6.85 33.33
C ALA A 414 -21.77 6.10 34.59
N GLY A 415 -20.53 5.59 34.58
CA GLY A 415 -19.94 4.85 35.69
C GLY A 415 -20.53 3.44 35.89
N LEU A 416 -21.27 2.91 34.91
CA LEU A 416 -21.92 1.60 35.00
C LEU A 416 -20.97 0.43 34.65
N ILE A 417 -19.87 0.71 33.95
CA ILE A 417 -18.83 -0.28 33.62
C ILE A 417 -17.44 0.32 33.91
N ASN A 418 -16.50 -0.52 34.34
CA ASN A 418 -15.10 -0.15 34.57
C ASN A 418 -14.23 -0.41 33.32
N GLU A 419 -12.95 -0.01 33.37
CA GLU A 419 -12.02 -0.13 32.24
C GLU A 419 -11.81 -1.60 31.81
N ILE A 420 -11.84 -2.52 32.77
CA ILE A 420 -11.64 -3.95 32.52
C ILE A 420 -12.83 -4.53 31.74
N ILE A 421 -14.06 -4.25 32.18
CA ILE A 421 -15.29 -4.69 31.50
C ILE A 421 -15.38 -4.07 30.10
N LEU A 422 -14.99 -2.81 29.95
CA LEU A 422 -14.90 -2.12 28.67
C LEU A 422 -13.99 -2.88 27.67
N ILE A 423 -12.77 -3.23 28.10
CA ILE A 423 -11.80 -3.95 27.25
C ILE A 423 -12.30 -5.36 26.93
N ILE A 424 -12.85 -6.08 27.92
CA ILE A 424 -13.39 -7.43 27.75
C ILE A 424 -14.57 -7.43 26.77
N TRP A 425 -15.50 -6.47 26.88
CA TRP A 425 -16.65 -6.36 25.99
C TRP A 425 -16.22 -6.11 24.54
N LEU A 426 -15.30 -5.16 24.33
CA LEU A 426 -14.75 -4.85 23.00
C LEU A 426 -14.01 -6.05 22.37
N ALA A 427 -13.44 -6.94 23.20
CA ALA A 427 -12.76 -8.15 22.72
C ALA A 427 -13.73 -9.31 22.42
N ILE A 428 -14.77 -9.50 23.24
CA ILE A 428 -15.61 -10.72 23.25
C ILE A 428 -16.96 -10.52 22.55
N GLY A 429 -17.47 -9.29 22.42
CA GLY A 429 -18.80 -9.01 21.86
C GLY A 429 -19.02 -9.67 20.50
N GLY A 430 -18.15 -9.40 19.53
CA GLY A 430 -18.22 -9.99 18.18
C GLY A 430 -18.21 -11.53 18.15
N PRO A 431 -17.24 -12.22 18.79
CA PRO A 431 -17.26 -13.68 18.97
C PRO A 431 -18.55 -14.23 19.61
N ALA A 432 -19.05 -13.61 20.68
CA ALA A 432 -20.23 -14.09 21.40
C ALA A 432 -21.49 -14.11 20.50
N TYR A 433 -21.77 -13.00 19.79
CA TYR A 433 -22.94 -12.93 18.89
C TYR A 433 -22.88 -13.96 17.75
N ARG A 434 -21.69 -14.18 17.16
CA ARG A 434 -21.52 -15.17 16.08
C ARG A 434 -21.66 -16.60 16.59
N THR A 435 -21.20 -16.86 17.80
CA THR A 435 -21.35 -18.17 18.45
C THR A 435 -22.82 -18.48 18.70
N ILE A 436 -23.57 -17.53 19.29
CA ILE A 436 -25.02 -17.68 19.52
C ILE A 436 -25.76 -17.99 18.20
N TYR A 437 -25.46 -17.22 17.15
CA TYR A 437 -26.09 -17.42 15.84
C TYR A 437 -25.75 -18.78 15.23
N THR A 438 -24.48 -19.19 15.30
CA THR A 438 -24.02 -20.46 14.72
C THR A 438 -24.57 -21.65 15.50
N SER A 439 -24.65 -21.58 16.83
CA SER A 439 -25.29 -22.60 17.67
C SER A 439 -26.78 -22.76 17.38
N TYR A 440 -27.50 -21.64 17.17
CA TYR A 440 -28.89 -21.70 16.73
C TYR A 440 -29.05 -22.39 15.36
N ARG A 441 -28.16 -22.07 14.41
CA ARG A 441 -28.13 -22.74 13.10
C ARG A 441 -27.79 -24.22 13.21
N MET A 442 -26.86 -24.61 14.06
CA MET A 442 -26.55 -26.03 14.32
C MET A 442 -27.78 -26.79 14.81
N MET A 443 -28.55 -26.20 15.74
CA MET A 443 -29.79 -26.80 16.23
C MET A 443 -30.83 -26.96 15.11
N GLN A 444 -30.96 -25.96 14.24
CA GLN A 444 -31.87 -26.02 13.09
C GLN A 444 -31.46 -27.10 12.08
N GLU A 445 -30.17 -27.22 11.74
CA GLU A 445 -29.68 -28.22 10.80
C GLU A 445 -29.73 -29.64 11.39
N ALA A 446 -29.49 -29.79 12.69
CA ALA A 446 -29.66 -31.05 13.41
C ALA A 446 -31.14 -31.51 13.40
N GLN A 447 -32.09 -30.59 13.62
CA GLN A 447 -33.53 -30.88 13.50
C GLN A 447 -33.95 -31.23 12.07
N ALA A 448 -33.24 -30.71 11.06
CA ALA A 448 -33.49 -30.99 9.65
C ALA A 448 -32.75 -32.22 9.10
N GLY A 449 -31.96 -32.93 9.93
CA GLY A 449 -31.18 -34.11 9.53
C GLY A 449 -30.03 -33.81 8.56
N ARG A 450 -29.50 -32.58 8.57
CA ARG A 450 -28.43 -32.13 7.67
C ARG A 450 -27.08 -32.08 8.40
N GLU A 451 -26.00 -31.91 7.64
CA GLU A 451 -24.65 -31.82 8.20
C GLU A 451 -24.52 -30.62 9.16
N ILE A 452 -24.06 -30.89 10.38
CA ILE A 452 -23.90 -29.88 11.42
C ILE A 452 -22.63 -29.05 11.11
N PRO A 453 -22.73 -27.71 11.11
CA PRO A 453 -21.62 -26.84 10.71
C PRO A 453 -20.56 -26.64 11.83
N TRP A 454 -19.87 -27.71 12.23
CA TRP A 454 -18.88 -27.68 13.31
C TRP A 454 -17.68 -26.78 13.03
N ILE A 455 -17.25 -26.68 11.77
CA ILE A 455 -16.13 -25.79 11.39
C ILE A 455 -16.56 -24.33 11.46
N ALA A 456 -17.81 -24.03 11.10
CA ALA A 456 -18.34 -22.68 11.25
C ALA A 456 -18.34 -22.26 12.73
N LEU A 457 -18.63 -23.17 13.66
CA LEU A 457 -18.58 -22.89 15.09
C LEU A 457 -17.15 -22.57 15.55
N ILE A 458 -16.19 -23.45 15.24
CA ILE A 458 -14.78 -23.30 15.66
C ILE A 458 -14.18 -22.01 15.08
N VAL A 459 -14.35 -21.76 13.78
CA VAL A 459 -13.85 -20.54 13.13
C VAL A 459 -14.61 -19.30 13.65
N GLY A 460 -15.90 -19.43 13.93
CA GLY A 460 -16.77 -18.38 14.46
C GLY A 460 -16.30 -17.79 15.80
N LEU A 461 -15.72 -18.64 16.65
CA LEU A 461 -15.15 -18.27 17.96
C LEU A 461 -13.91 -17.37 17.83
N ILE A 462 -13.19 -17.43 16.71
CA ILE A 462 -11.96 -16.67 16.52
C ILE A 462 -12.31 -15.18 16.33
N PRO A 463 -11.80 -14.27 17.17
CA PRO A 463 -11.93 -12.84 16.98
C PRO A 463 -11.40 -12.44 15.61
N THR A 464 -12.06 -11.47 14.96
CA THR A 464 -11.74 -11.01 13.59
C THR A 464 -12.01 -12.01 12.47
N PHE A 465 -11.65 -13.29 12.61
CA PHE A 465 -11.73 -14.33 11.57
C PHE A 465 -13.10 -15.02 11.45
N GLY A 466 -13.93 -15.03 12.51
CA GLY A 466 -15.22 -15.72 12.47
C GLY A 466 -16.23 -15.24 11.40
N THR A 467 -15.96 -14.16 10.66
CA THR A 467 -16.73 -13.84 9.45
C THR A 467 -16.52 -14.86 8.32
N LEU A 468 -15.41 -15.61 8.35
CA LEU A 468 -15.11 -16.70 7.42
C LEU A 468 -15.69 -18.07 7.82
N ALA A 469 -16.42 -18.15 8.94
CA ALA A 469 -16.99 -19.40 9.45
C ALA A 469 -17.70 -20.25 8.38
N TYR A 470 -18.70 -19.67 7.70
CA TYR A 470 -19.46 -20.36 6.66
C TYR A 470 -18.68 -20.59 5.36
N PRO A 471 -17.88 -19.64 4.86
CA PRO A 471 -16.94 -19.93 3.77
C PRO A 471 -16.02 -21.12 4.06
N CYS A 472 -15.42 -21.21 5.25
CA CYS A 472 -14.56 -22.34 5.64
C CYS A 472 -15.34 -23.66 5.72
N GLN A 473 -16.54 -23.65 6.31
CA GLN A 473 -17.42 -24.83 6.35
C GLN A 473 -17.72 -25.35 4.94
N VAL A 474 -18.04 -24.46 3.99
CA VAL A 474 -18.33 -24.85 2.59
C VAL A 474 -17.10 -25.40 1.89
N ILE A 475 -15.89 -24.90 2.20
CA ILE A 475 -14.66 -25.44 1.60
C ILE A 475 -14.41 -26.87 2.08
N TYR A 476 -14.69 -27.14 3.36
CA TYR A 476 -14.56 -28.47 3.95
C TYR A 476 -15.63 -29.45 3.47
N SER A 477 -16.90 -29.04 3.46
CA SER A 477 -18.02 -29.95 3.16
C SER A 477 -18.29 -30.13 1.66
N ALA A 478 -17.80 -29.25 0.79
CA ALA A 478 -18.08 -29.32 -0.64
C ALA A 478 -16.91 -29.86 -1.46
N THR A 479 -17.15 -30.96 -2.17
CA THR A 479 -16.33 -31.40 -3.30
C THR A 479 -16.71 -30.60 -4.57
N GLY A 480 -15.70 -30.09 -5.29
CA GLY A 480 -15.89 -29.47 -6.61
C GLY A 480 -16.35 -27.99 -6.64
N LYS A 481 -17.27 -27.66 -7.55
CA LYS A 481 -17.52 -26.29 -8.06
C LYS A 481 -18.02 -25.27 -7.02
N ARG A 482 -18.71 -25.72 -5.95
CA ARG A 482 -19.18 -24.86 -4.82
C ARG A 482 -18.02 -24.26 -4.03
N SER A 483 -16.90 -24.98 -3.97
CA SER A 483 -15.72 -24.60 -3.19
C SER A 483 -15.02 -23.35 -3.76
N LYS A 484 -15.09 -23.07 -5.07
CA LYS A 484 -14.34 -21.93 -5.67
C LYS A 484 -14.79 -20.55 -5.19
N LEU A 485 -16.09 -20.31 -5.09
CA LEU A 485 -16.60 -19.02 -4.58
C LEU A 485 -16.30 -18.84 -3.09
N ALA A 486 -16.40 -19.91 -2.29
CA ALA A 486 -16.02 -19.88 -0.88
C ALA A 486 -14.51 -19.66 -0.69
N GLN A 487 -13.67 -20.32 -1.50
CA GLN A 487 -12.22 -20.09 -1.55
C GLN A 487 -11.90 -18.63 -1.87
N PHE A 488 -12.57 -18.03 -2.86
CA PHE A 488 -12.38 -16.62 -3.21
C PHE A 488 -12.64 -15.72 -2.00
N ILE A 489 -13.72 -15.93 -1.26
CA ILE A 489 -14.06 -15.14 -0.06
C ILE A 489 -12.96 -15.25 1.01
N VAL A 490 -12.39 -16.45 1.20
CA VAL A 490 -11.27 -16.66 2.13
C VAL A 490 -10.02 -15.93 1.66
N TYR A 491 -9.64 -16.06 0.38
CA TYR A 491 -8.50 -15.34 -0.19
C TYR A 491 -8.66 -13.81 -0.07
N ASP A 492 -9.80 -13.25 -0.45
CA ASP A 492 -10.10 -11.81 -0.35
C ASP A 492 -10.05 -11.30 1.09
N PHE A 493 -10.54 -12.09 2.05
CA PHE A 493 -10.49 -11.67 3.44
C PHE A 493 -9.05 -11.50 3.94
N PHE A 494 -8.17 -12.44 3.62
CA PHE A 494 -6.77 -12.40 4.04
C PHE A 494 -5.98 -11.32 3.31
N THR A 495 -6.20 -11.11 2.01
CA THR A 495 -5.56 -10.00 1.28
C THR A 495 -5.93 -8.66 1.92
N ARG A 496 -7.20 -8.47 2.31
CA ARG A 496 -7.63 -7.26 3.02
C ARG A 496 -7.01 -7.08 4.39
N LEU A 497 -6.68 -8.16 5.11
CA LEU A 497 -5.94 -8.06 6.37
C LEU A 497 -4.54 -7.54 6.12
N GLY A 498 -3.81 -8.14 5.18
CA GLY A 498 -2.46 -7.71 4.82
C GLY A 498 -2.42 -6.28 4.28
N ALA A 499 -3.35 -5.91 3.41
CA ALA A 499 -3.44 -4.58 2.81
C ALA A 499 -3.73 -3.45 3.82
N LYS A 500 -4.31 -3.78 4.98
CA LYS A 500 -4.69 -2.79 6.01
C LYS A 500 -3.67 -2.61 7.12
N ILE A 501 -2.57 -3.36 7.11
CA ILE A 501 -1.53 -3.21 8.11
C ILE A 501 -0.93 -1.79 8.00
N PRO A 502 -0.96 -0.97 9.06
CA PRO A 502 -0.37 0.37 9.01
C PRO A 502 1.11 0.30 8.66
N ALA A 503 1.61 1.30 7.93
CA ALA A 503 3.00 1.41 7.47
C ALA A 503 3.47 0.37 6.43
N TRP A 504 3.07 -0.89 6.55
CA TRP A 504 3.65 -2.03 5.81
C TRP A 504 2.66 -2.75 4.90
N GLY A 505 1.37 -2.48 5.03
CA GLY A 505 0.33 -2.99 4.15
C GLY A 505 0.12 -2.12 2.91
N GLY A 506 -0.65 -2.66 1.98
CA GLY A 506 -1.10 -2.03 0.75
C GLY A 506 -1.54 -3.09 -0.24
N GLU A 507 -2.24 -2.69 -1.29
CA GLU A 507 -2.53 -3.56 -2.43
C GLU A 507 -1.22 -3.95 -3.11
N ASP A 508 -1.09 -5.21 -3.52
CA ASP A 508 0.03 -5.84 -4.23
C ASP A 508 1.36 -5.86 -3.46
N THR A 509 1.32 -5.67 -2.14
CA THR A 509 2.51 -5.65 -1.27
C THR A 509 2.92 -7.04 -0.79
N LEU A 510 4.18 -7.23 -0.38
CA LEU A 510 4.65 -8.49 0.25
C LEU A 510 3.79 -8.89 1.46
N THR A 511 3.30 -7.90 2.21
CA THR A 511 2.40 -8.13 3.33
C THR A 511 1.07 -8.72 2.86
N GLU A 512 0.46 -8.21 1.79
CA GLU A 512 -0.76 -8.78 1.21
C GLU A 512 -0.52 -10.23 0.75
N HIS A 513 0.58 -10.48 0.03
CA HIS A 513 0.97 -11.83 -0.42
C HIS A 513 1.19 -12.79 0.76
N PHE A 514 1.82 -12.35 1.85
CA PHE A 514 2.01 -13.19 3.04
C PHE A 514 0.66 -13.67 3.61
N PHE A 515 -0.30 -12.77 3.81
CA PHE A 515 -1.62 -13.16 4.31
C PHE A 515 -2.38 -14.01 3.29
N ASN A 516 -2.30 -13.69 2.01
CA ASN A 516 -2.90 -14.50 0.94
C ASN A 516 -2.33 -15.93 0.88
N ASN A 517 -1.03 -16.10 1.14
CA ASN A 517 -0.39 -17.42 1.28
C ASN A 517 -0.93 -18.19 2.49
N CYS A 518 -1.22 -17.52 3.61
CA CYS A 518 -1.88 -18.14 4.75
C CYS A 518 -3.28 -18.65 4.39
N ALA A 519 -4.05 -17.89 3.61
CA ALA A 519 -5.32 -18.36 3.08
C ALA A 519 -5.16 -19.62 2.21
N ASN A 520 -4.14 -19.68 1.34
CA ASN A 520 -3.88 -20.88 0.53
C ASN A 520 -3.60 -22.12 1.40
N LYS A 521 -2.79 -21.97 2.47
CA LYS A 521 -2.53 -23.05 3.42
C LYS A 521 -3.82 -23.54 4.10
N ILE A 522 -4.67 -22.61 4.53
CA ILE A 522 -5.97 -22.93 5.16
C ILE A 522 -6.89 -23.66 4.17
N VAL A 523 -7.01 -23.16 2.94
CA VAL A 523 -7.83 -23.77 1.88
C VAL A 523 -7.34 -25.18 1.56
N ARG A 524 -6.02 -25.39 1.45
CA ARG A 524 -5.43 -26.71 1.22
C ARG A 524 -5.72 -27.66 2.37
N TRP A 525 -5.53 -27.22 3.62
CA TRP A 525 -5.79 -28.03 4.81
C TRP A 525 -7.23 -28.53 4.85
N PHE A 526 -8.21 -27.66 4.56
CA PHE A 526 -9.62 -28.06 4.49
C PHE A 526 -9.94 -29.05 3.36
N LYS A 527 -9.17 -29.05 2.26
CA LYS A 527 -9.35 -29.99 1.13
C LYS A 527 -8.66 -31.35 1.33
N THR A 528 -7.59 -31.40 2.13
CA THR A 528 -6.84 -32.64 2.38
C THR A 528 -7.28 -33.37 3.64
N GLY A 529 -8.16 -32.75 4.45
CA GLY A 529 -8.77 -33.35 5.65
C GLY A 529 -9.99 -34.23 5.39
N THR A 530 -10.28 -34.51 4.12
CA THR A 530 -11.22 -35.53 3.61
C THR A 530 -10.41 -36.58 2.88
#